data_AF-A0A7S0N1Q1-F1
#
_entry.id   AF-A0A7S0N1Q1-F1
#
_cell.length_a   1.000
_cell.length_b   1.000
_cell.length_c   1.000
_cell.angle_alpha   90.00
_cell.angle_beta   90.00
_cell.angle_gamma   90.00
#
_symmetry.space_group_name_H-M   'P 1'
#
loop_
_entity.id
_entity.type
_entity.pdbx_description
1 polymer ?
#
loop_
_entity_poly.entity_id
_entity_poly.type
_entity_poly.pdbx_seq_one_letter_code
_entity_poly.pdbx_strand_id
1 'polypeptide(L)'
;KGSAQIVSLRSCSQAKCHFALGILLSRSGDFVGARTAFQISLLRNPYLFEAWMRCGEMSSRLGVHAQAFKYYEIAKTLRPADADAHIQAGNALRRQNLYDEAIKIYRNVQRLPGAKSTDLAEALYQTASVKEKQGSPISAKKAYRQSLKHDPHHARSLNNLASLLIATDGLSHEATSLYRRAVKADPGMFEAYNNLGGNLLLEGHADEATKFLEFG
;
A
#
# COMPACT_ATOMS: atom_id res chain seq x y z
N LYS A 1 11.64 6.28 -45.50
CA LYS A 1 11.14 5.47 -44.36
C LYS A 1 12.10 5.42 -43.15
N GLY A 2 13.41 5.70 -43.29
CA GLY A 2 14.36 5.64 -42.16
C GLY A 2 14.36 6.81 -41.15
N SER A 3 13.96 8.03 -41.54
CA SER A 3 14.00 9.21 -40.65
C SER A 3 12.95 9.17 -39.52
N ALA A 4 11.73 8.71 -39.81
CA ALA A 4 10.67 8.56 -38.81
C ALA A 4 11.00 7.46 -37.77
N GLN A 5 11.65 6.38 -38.20
CA GLN A 5 12.09 5.29 -37.32
C GLN A 5 13.23 5.74 -36.38
N ILE A 6 14.19 6.53 -36.87
CA ILE A 6 15.30 7.05 -36.06
C ILE A 6 14.81 8.09 -35.02
N VAL A 7 13.86 8.95 -35.40
CA VAL A 7 13.25 9.91 -34.46
C VAL A 7 12.43 9.19 -33.38
N SER A 8 11.68 8.15 -33.75
CA SER A 8 10.92 7.31 -32.82
C SER A 8 11.82 6.53 -31.85
N LEU A 9 12.97 6.02 -32.32
CA LEU A 9 13.95 5.34 -31.46
C LEU A 9 14.66 6.32 -30.51
N ARG A 10 15.00 7.53 -30.97
CA ARG A 10 15.60 8.58 -30.13
C ARG A 10 14.62 9.07 -29.06
N SER A 11 13.35 9.31 -29.39
CA SER A 11 12.34 9.73 -28.40
C SER A 11 12.06 8.66 -27.35
N CYS A 12 12.07 7.38 -27.74
CA CYS A 12 11.95 6.25 -26.82
C CYS A 12 13.18 6.11 -25.89
N SER A 13 14.39 6.34 -26.41
CA SER A 13 15.60 6.35 -25.58
C SER A 13 15.58 7.46 -24.54
N GLN A 14 15.09 8.65 -24.92
CA GLN A 14 14.98 9.80 -24.01
C GLN A 14 13.90 9.59 -22.93
N ALA A 15 12.79 8.94 -23.27
CA ALA A 15 11.76 8.56 -22.29
C ALA A 15 12.36 7.69 -21.17
N LYS A 16 13.12 6.66 -21.54
CA LYS A 16 13.77 5.76 -20.59
C LYS A 16 14.79 6.47 -19.70
N CYS A 17 15.55 7.43 -20.24
CA CYS A 17 16.48 8.25 -19.46
C CYS A 17 15.77 9.07 -18.38
N HIS A 18 14.68 9.76 -18.73
CA HIS A 18 13.90 10.53 -17.75
C HIS A 18 13.20 9.65 -16.73
N PHE A 19 12.73 8.47 -17.12
CA PHE A 19 12.19 7.50 -16.17
C PHE A 19 13.26 7.06 -15.15
N ALA A 20 14.47 6.72 -15.62
CA ALA A 20 15.57 6.34 -14.74
C ALA A 20 15.98 7.49 -13.80
N LEU A 21 16.05 8.72 -14.31
CA LEU A 21 16.29 9.91 -13.51
C LEU A 21 15.23 10.08 -12.40
N GLY A 22 13.95 9.89 -12.74
CA GLY A 22 12.87 9.95 -11.75
C GLY A 22 13.02 8.93 -10.63
N ILE A 23 13.49 7.71 -10.94
CA ILE A 23 13.78 6.69 -9.91
C ILE A 23 14.93 7.15 -8.99
N LEU A 24 15.99 7.74 -9.54
CA LEU A 24 17.12 8.25 -8.75
C LEU A 24 16.69 9.39 -7.82
N LEU A 25 15.93 10.36 -8.34
CA LEU A 25 15.41 11.49 -7.56
C LEU A 25 14.44 11.02 -6.46
N SER A 26 13.62 10.02 -6.74
CA SER A 26 12.73 9.42 -5.74
C SER A 26 13.52 8.80 -4.58
N ARG A 27 14.63 8.10 -4.88
CA ARG A 27 15.51 7.52 -3.87
C ARG A 27 16.25 8.58 -3.04
N SER A 28 16.57 9.73 -3.63
CA SER A 28 17.18 10.86 -2.91
C SER A 28 16.16 11.69 -2.12
N GLY A 29 14.87 11.35 -2.15
CA GLY A 29 13.80 12.07 -1.46
C GLY A 29 13.28 13.31 -2.19
N ASP A 30 13.82 13.63 -3.37
CA ASP A 30 13.31 14.73 -4.21
C ASP A 30 12.08 14.25 -4.99
N PHE A 31 10.93 14.19 -4.30
CA PHE A 31 9.68 13.73 -4.89
C PHE A 31 9.12 14.71 -5.94
N VAL A 32 9.47 16.00 -5.85
CA VAL A 32 9.04 16.99 -6.84
C VAL A 32 9.80 16.76 -8.14
N GLY A 33 11.14 16.73 -8.09
CA GLY A 33 11.98 16.46 -9.24
C GLY A 33 11.70 15.08 -9.84
N ALA A 34 11.50 14.06 -9.01
CA ALA A 34 11.12 12.73 -9.46
C ALA A 34 9.83 12.75 -10.29
N ARG A 35 8.77 13.40 -9.78
CA ARG A 35 7.50 13.54 -10.50
C ARG A 35 7.69 14.27 -11.83
N THR A 36 8.45 15.37 -11.85
CA THR A 36 8.74 16.12 -13.07
C THR A 36 9.47 15.25 -14.10
N ALA A 37 10.47 14.48 -13.68
CA ALA A 37 11.19 13.56 -14.57
C ALA A 37 10.25 12.48 -15.15
N PHE A 38 9.36 11.89 -14.33
CA PHE A 38 8.36 10.95 -14.83
C PHE A 38 7.36 11.59 -15.80
N GLN A 39 6.91 12.82 -15.54
CA GLN A 39 6.03 13.55 -16.46
C GLN A 39 6.71 13.82 -17.81
N ILE A 40 8.00 14.19 -17.81
CA ILE A 40 8.77 14.34 -19.05
C ILE A 40 8.88 13.01 -19.80
N SER A 41 9.09 11.90 -19.07
CA SER A 41 9.05 10.56 -19.67
C SER A 41 7.69 10.28 -20.34
N LEU A 42 6.58 10.67 -19.71
CA LEU A 42 5.22 10.50 -20.25
C LEU A 42 4.95 11.37 -21.48
N LEU A 43 5.52 12.58 -21.57
CA LEU A 43 5.45 13.40 -22.78
C LEU A 43 6.10 12.72 -23.99
N ARG A 44 7.06 11.81 -23.77
CA ARG A 44 7.73 11.04 -24.82
C ARG A 44 7.07 9.69 -25.09
N ASN A 45 6.55 9.05 -24.05
CA ASN A 45 5.78 7.81 -24.16
C ASN A 45 4.59 7.82 -23.17
N PRO A 46 3.39 8.20 -23.62
CA PRO A 46 2.21 8.28 -22.77
C PRO A 46 1.63 6.90 -22.40
N TYR A 47 2.08 5.81 -23.03
CA TYR A 47 1.63 4.44 -22.75
C TYR A 47 2.52 3.71 -21.72
N LEU A 48 3.51 4.41 -21.15
CA LEU A 48 4.38 3.86 -20.12
C LEU A 48 3.64 3.81 -18.78
N PHE A 49 2.96 2.68 -18.53
CA PHE A 49 2.20 2.41 -17.30
C PHE A 49 3.01 2.73 -16.03
N GLU A 50 4.27 2.29 -15.98
CA GLU A 50 5.14 2.46 -14.82
C GLU A 50 5.35 3.94 -14.48
N ALA A 51 5.43 4.82 -15.48
CA ALA A 51 5.62 6.25 -15.24
C ALA A 51 4.36 6.93 -14.69
N TRP A 52 3.16 6.49 -15.11
CA TRP A 52 1.90 6.94 -14.50
C TRP A 52 1.80 6.49 -13.04
N MET A 53 2.09 5.22 -12.76
CA MET A 53 2.14 4.69 -11.38
C MET A 53 3.09 5.49 -10.50
N ARG A 54 4.31 5.78 -11.00
CA ARG A 54 5.29 6.58 -10.26
C ARG A 54 4.86 8.03 -10.08
N CYS A 55 4.23 8.67 -11.07
CA CYS A 55 3.65 10.01 -10.91
C CYS A 55 2.59 10.04 -9.80
N GLY A 56 1.74 9.01 -9.75
CA GLY A 56 0.76 8.80 -8.69
C GLY A 56 1.42 8.65 -7.32
N GLU A 57 2.45 7.80 -7.23
CA GLU A 57 3.19 7.57 -6.00
C GLU A 57 3.82 8.86 -5.47
N MET A 58 4.56 9.58 -6.33
CA MET A 58 5.23 10.83 -5.94
C MET A 58 4.21 11.89 -5.51
N SER A 59 3.08 12.01 -6.23
CA SER A 59 2.00 12.93 -5.85
C SER A 59 1.37 12.56 -4.51
N SER A 60 1.25 11.25 -4.22
CA SER A 60 0.73 10.76 -2.95
C SER A 60 1.68 11.04 -1.79
N ARG A 61 3.00 10.91 -2.00
CA ARG A 61 4.04 11.28 -1.02
C ARG A 61 4.06 12.79 -0.74
N LEU A 62 3.80 13.61 -1.76
CA LEU A 62 3.70 15.07 -1.65
C LEU A 62 2.37 15.56 -1.04
N GLY A 63 1.47 14.66 -0.60
CA GLY A 63 0.16 15.05 -0.04
C GLY A 63 -0.89 15.46 -1.09
N VAL A 64 -0.56 15.48 -2.38
CA VAL A 64 -1.46 15.89 -3.46
C VAL A 64 -2.32 14.71 -3.93
N HIS A 65 -3.15 14.19 -3.04
CA HIS A 65 -3.86 12.92 -3.22
C HIS A 65 -4.88 12.94 -4.36
N ALA A 66 -5.55 14.06 -4.61
CA ALA A 66 -6.47 14.20 -5.74
C ALA A 66 -5.75 14.04 -7.09
N GLN A 67 -4.52 14.58 -7.21
CA GLN A 67 -3.71 14.41 -8.41
C GLN A 67 -3.16 12.99 -8.52
N ALA A 68 -2.77 12.38 -7.40
CA ALA A 68 -2.36 10.98 -7.36
C ALA A 68 -3.46 10.06 -7.90
N PHE A 69 -4.71 10.27 -7.46
CA PHE A 69 -5.87 9.53 -7.95
C PHE A 69 -6.01 9.62 -9.47
N LYS A 70 -5.92 10.83 -10.05
CA LYS A 70 -5.99 11.01 -11.51
C LYS A 70 -4.90 10.22 -12.26
N TYR A 71 -3.69 10.17 -11.72
CA TYR A 71 -2.61 9.38 -12.33
C TYR A 71 -2.88 7.88 -12.28
N TYR A 72 -3.40 7.38 -11.17
CA TYR A 72 -3.78 5.97 -11.05
C TYR A 72 -4.97 5.61 -11.94
N GLU A 73 -5.95 6.51 -12.11
CA GLU A 73 -7.04 6.29 -13.08
C GLU A 73 -6.52 6.13 -14.51
N ILE A 74 -5.54 6.93 -14.93
CA ILE A 74 -4.88 6.76 -16.24
C ILE A 74 -4.10 5.43 -16.29
N ALA A 75 -3.37 5.07 -15.24
CA ALA A 75 -2.67 3.79 -15.19
C ALA A 75 -3.63 2.60 -15.33
N LYS A 76 -4.81 2.67 -14.69
CA LYS A 76 -5.87 1.66 -14.80
C LYS A 76 -6.45 1.56 -16.22
N THR A 77 -6.50 2.63 -17.01
CA THR A 77 -6.95 2.50 -18.41
C THR A 77 -5.93 1.76 -19.27
N LEU A 78 -4.64 1.90 -18.97
CA LEU A 78 -3.56 1.19 -19.68
C LEU A 78 -3.47 -0.28 -19.30
N ARG A 79 -3.66 -0.61 -18.00
CA ARG A 79 -3.68 -1.99 -17.50
C ARG A 79 -4.89 -2.20 -16.57
N PRO A 80 -6.08 -2.48 -17.11
CA PRO A 80 -7.31 -2.59 -16.32
C PRO A 80 -7.31 -3.71 -15.27
N ALA A 81 -6.54 -4.77 -15.50
CA ALA A 81 -6.41 -5.92 -14.62
C ALA A 81 -5.29 -5.78 -13.56
N ASP A 82 -4.53 -4.68 -13.56
CA ASP A 82 -3.44 -4.47 -12.60
C ASP A 82 -4.00 -4.10 -11.23
N ALA A 83 -3.91 -5.03 -10.26
CA ALA A 83 -4.49 -4.83 -8.94
C ALA A 83 -3.83 -3.68 -8.14
N ASP A 84 -2.52 -3.48 -8.29
CA ASP A 84 -1.80 -2.41 -7.59
C ASP A 84 -2.34 -1.04 -8.01
N ALA A 85 -2.56 -0.81 -9.30
CA ALA A 85 -3.16 0.45 -9.78
C ALA A 85 -4.53 0.75 -9.14
N HIS A 86 -5.39 -0.27 -8.97
CA HIS A 86 -6.67 -0.12 -8.26
C HIS A 86 -6.46 0.15 -6.76
N ILE A 87 -5.61 -0.62 -6.09
CA ILE A 87 -5.33 -0.44 -4.65
C ILE A 87 -4.77 0.96 -4.39
N GLN A 88 -3.84 1.44 -5.21
CA GLN A 88 -3.26 2.78 -5.06
C GLN A 88 -4.26 3.91 -5.35
N ALA A 89 -5.17 3.73 -6.32
CA ALA A 89 -6.28 4.64 -6.54
C ALA A 89 -7.20 4.72 -5.31
N GLY A 90 -7.57 3.57 -4.74
CA GLY A 90 -8.34 3.49 -3.50
C GLY A 90 -7.62 4.16 -2.32
N ASN A 91 -6.30 3.96 -2.21
CA ASN A 91 -5.48 4.60 -1.17
C ASN A 91 -5.47 6.12 -1.31
N ALA A 92 -5.41 6.63 -2.54
CA ALA A 92 -5.48 8.07 -2.79
C ALA A 92 -6.84 8.66 -2.37
N LEU A 93 -7.95 7.95 -2.60
CA LEU A 93 -9.28 8.35 -2.13
C LEU A 93 -9.40 8.27 -0.61
N ARG A 94 -8.88 7.20 0.00
CA ARG A 94 -8.85 7.05 1.46
C ARG A 94 -8.13 8.21 2.14
N ARG A 95 -7.02 8.68 1.58
CA ARG A 95 -6.28 9.86 2.11
C ARG A 95 -7.03 11.18 1.91
N GLN A 96 -8.03 11.21 1.04
CA GLN A 96 -8.96 12.34 0.88
C GLN A 96 -10.22 12.20 1.75
N ASN A 97 -10.28 11.19 2.63
CA ASN A 97 -11.46 10.82 3.42
C ASN A 97 -12.69 10.40 2.58
N LEU A 98 -12.50 10.11 1.28
CA LEU A 98 -13.52 9.57 0.38
C LEU A 98 -13.62 8.05 0.56
N TYR A 99 -14.14 7.65 1.73
CA TYR A 99 -14.06 6.29 2.22
C TYR A 99 -14.95 5.30 1.46
N ASP A 100 -16.15 5.71 1.06
CA ASP A 100 -17.08 4.82 0.37
C ASP A 100 -16.62 4.53 -1.06
N GLU A 101 -16.06 5.52 -1.75
CA GLU A 101 -15.43 5.37 -3.05
C GLU A 101 -14.18 4.49 -2.95
N ALA A 102 -13.33 4.69 -1.93
CA ALA A 102 -12.17 3.84 -1.70
C ALA A 102 -12.58 2.35 -1.51
N ILE A 103 -13.58 2.08 -0.68
CA ILE A 103 -14.10 0.72 -0.44
C ILE A 103 -14.66 0.10 -1.73
N LYS A 104 -15.36 0.89 -2.57
CA LYS A 104 -15.85 0.41 -3.87
C LYS A 104 -14.69 -0.04 -4.76
N ILE A 105 -13.60 0.73 -4.81
CA ILE A 105 -12.40 0.36 -5.58
C ILE A 105 -11.74 -0.90 -5.02
N TYR A 106 -11.51 -0.99 -3.70
CA TYR A 106 -10.91 -2.20 -3.11
C TYR A 106 -11.74 -3.45 -3.37
N ARG A 107 -13.07 -3.35 -3.32
CA ARG A 107 -13.97 -4.46 -3.64
C ARG A 107 -13.84 -4.91 -5.10
N ASN A 108 -13.51 -4.00 -6.03
CA ASN A 108 -13.35 -4.37 -7.43
C ASN A 108 -12.10 -5.24 -7.67
N VAL A 109 -11.10 -5.21 -6.78
CA VAL A 109 -9.89 -6.05 -6.91
C VAL A 109 -10.25 -7.53 -6.98
N GLN A 110 -11.26 -7.98 -6.24
CA GLN A 110 -11.75 -9.38 -6.28
C GLN A 110 -12.35 -9.80 -7.62
N ARG A 111 -12.67 -8.85 -8.49
CA ARG A 111 -13.26 -9.07 -9.82
C ARG A 111 -12.24 -8.92 -10.94
N LEU A 112 -11.00 -8.54 -10.62
CA LEU A 112 -9.98 -8.35 -11.64
C LEU A 112 -9.48 -9.71 -12.17
N PRO A 113 -9.38 -9.87 -13.50
CA PRO A 113 -8.76 -11.05 -14.07
C PRO A 113 -7.32 -11.20 -13.59
N GLY A 114 -6.97 -12.35 -13.03
CA GLY A 114 -5.60 -12.65 -12.58
C GLY A 114 -5.17 -11.99 -11.27
N ALA A 115 -6.10 -11.43 -10.48
CA ALA A 115 -5.80 -10.95 -9.13
C ALA A 115 -5.21 -12.08 -8.27
N LYS A 116 -4.07 -11.84 -7.63
CA LYS A 116 -3.42 -12.82 -6.77
C LYS A 116 -4.04 -12.80 -5.38
N SER A 117 -3.89 -13.90 -4.64
CA SER A 117 -4.35 -13.96 -3.24
C SER A 117 -3.75 -12.84 -2.39
N THR A 118 -2.48 -12.48 -2.63
CA THR A 118 -1.80 -11.35 -1.97
C THR A 118 -2.45 -10.00 -2.28
N ASP A 119 -2.94 -9.80 -3.52
CA ASP A 119 -3.60 -8.55 -3.91
C ASP A 119 -4.98 -8.42 -3.22
N LEU A 120 -5.69 -9.54 -3.10
CA LEU A 120 -6.96 -9.61 -2.36
C LEU A 120 -6.74 -9.35 -0.87
N ALA A 121 -5.69 -9.94 -0.29
CA ALA A 121 -5.33 -9.71 1.10
C ALA A 121 -5.04 -8.22 1.36
N GLU A 122 -4.30 -7.56 0.48
CA GLU A 122 -4.00 -6.13 0.59
C GLU A 122 -5.27 -5.26 0.44
N ALA A 123 -6.12 -5.54 -0.54
CA ALA A 123 -7.36 -4.80 -0.73
C ALA A 123 -8.32 -4.93 0.47
N LEU A 124 -8.39 -6.13 1.07
CA LEU A 124 -9.16 -6.39 2.29
C LEU A 124 -8.55 -5.71 3.52
N TYR A 125 -7.23 -5.69 3.63
CA TYR A 125 -6.51 -4.92 4.65
C TYR A 125 -6.85 -3.42 4.56
N GLN A 126 -6.79 -2.84 3.36
CA GLN A 126 -7.12 -1.43 3.17
C GLN A 126 -8.59 -1.15 3.47
N THR A 127 -9.51 -2.07 3.11
CA THR A 127 -10.93 -1.99 3.48
C THR A 127 -11.12 -2.01 5.00
N ALA A 128 -10.40 -2.88 5.71
CA ALA A 128 -10.45 -2.95 7.17
C ALA A 128 -9.97 -1.65 7.82
N SER A 129 -8.83 -1.10 7.35
CA SER A 129 -8.30 0.19 7.82
C SER A 129 -9.29 1.34 7.61
N VAL A 130 -10.02 1.35 6.48
CA VAL A 130 -11.10 2.33 6.28
C VAL A 130 -12.24 2.13 7.27
N LYS A 131 -12.69 0.90 7.49
CA LYS A 131 -13.80 0.60 8.42
C LYS A 131 -13.45 0.94 9.85
N GLU A 132 -12.20 0.78 10.24
CA GLU A 132 -11.68 1.21 11.55
C GLU A 132 -11.77 2.74 11.69
N LYS A 133 -11.33 3.50 10.69
CA LYS A 133 -11.48 4.97 10.66
C LYS A 133 -12.93 5.44 10.66
N GLN A 134 -13.85 4.64 10.10
CA GLN A 134 -15.29 4.89 10.15
C GLN A 134 -15.92 4.50 11.50
N GLY A 135 -15.14 4.11 12.51
CA GLY A 135 -15.67 3.73 13.83
C GLY A 135 -16.47 2.42 13.81
N SER A 136 -16.19 1.53 12.83
CA SER A 136 -16.91 0.27 12.63
C SER A 136 -16.02 -0.94 12.96
N PRO A 137 -15.63 -1.15 14.25
CA PRO A 137 -14.63 -2.15 14.63
C PRO A 137 -15.05 -3.59 14.29
N ILE A 138 -16.34 -3.93 14.39
CA ILE A 138 -16.84 -5.26 14.02
C ILE A 138 -16.58 -5.56 12.53
N SER A 139 -16.84 -4.57 11.66
CA SER A 139 -16.61 -4.71 10.22
C SER A 139 -15.12 -4.71 9.89
N ALA A 140 -14.32 -3.90 10.59
CA ALA A 140 -12.86 -3.89 10.44
C ALA A 140 -12.24 -5.24 10.82
N LYS A 141 -12.58 -5.81 11.99
CA LYS A 141 -12.15 -7.15 12.42
C LYS A 141 -12.51 -8.22 11.39
N LYS A 142 -13.74 -8.18 10.85
CA LYS A 142 -14.18 -9.11 9.79
C LYS A 142 -13.30 -8.98 8.54
N ALA A 143 -13.01 -7.77 8.08
CA ALA A 143 -12.19 -7.54 6.90
C ALA A 143 -10.72 -7.93 7.12
N TYR A 144 -10.12 -7.65 8.29
CA TYR A 144 -8.78 -8.14 8.63
C TYR A 144 -8.73 -9.67 8.64
N ARG A 145 -9.72 -10.34 9.26
CA ARG A 145 -9.80 -11.81 9.23
C ARG A 145 -9.95 -12.36 7.80
N GLN A 146 -10.69 -11.68 6.93
CA GLN A 146 -10.78 -12.06 5.51
C GLN A 146 -9.45 -11.87 4.78
N SER A 147 -8.74 -10.77 5.02
CA SER A 147 -7.38 -10.55 4.50
C SER A 147 -6.46 -11.72 4.88
N LEU A 148 -6.50 -12.15 6.14
CA LEU A 148 -5.70 -13.27 6.65
C LEU A 148 -6.12 -14.65 6.11
N LYS A 149 -7.32 -14.79 5.54
CA LYS A 149 -7.69 -16.03 4.82
C LYS A 149 -7.01 -16.12 3.46
N HIS A 150 -6.73 -14.98 2.83
CA HIS A 150 -6.04 -14.90 1.54
C HIS A 150 -4.51 -14.92 1.70
N ASP A 151 -4.01 -14.25 2.74
CA ASP A 151 -2.61 -14.29 3.11
C ASP A 151 -2.47 -14.42 4.65
N PRO A 152 -2.25 -15.63 5.16
CA PRO A 152 -2.06 -15.89 6.59
C PRO A 152 -0.85 -15.19 7.23
N HIS A 153 0.06 -14.67 6.40
CA HIS A 153 1.28 -13.97 6.78
C HIS A 153 1.21 -12.47 6.46
N HIS A 154 0.03 -11.91 6.21
CA HIS A 154 -0.10 -10.47 5.99
C HIS A 154 0.16 -9.68 7.29
N ALA A 155 1.41 -9.25 7.50
CA ALA A 155 1.91 -8.69 8.76
C ALA A 155 1.06 -7.52 9.28
N ARG A 156 0.70 -6.58 8.41
CA ARG A 156 -0.14 -5.42 8.79
C ARG A 156 -1.56 -5.80 9.20
N SER A 157 -2.13 -6.85 8.61
CA SER A 157 -3.45 -7.36 9.02
C SER A 157 -3.37 -8.06 10.38
N LEU A 158 -2.29 -8.78 10.64
CA LEU A 158 -2.05 -9.43 11.94
C LEU A 158 -1.89 -8.38 13.05
N ASN A 159 -1.01 -7.40 12.85
CA ASN A 159 -0.77 -6.31 13.79
C ASN A 159 -2.05 -5.53 14.09
N ASN A 160 -2.75 -5.03 13.07
CA ASN A 160 -3.90 -4.17 13.29
C ASN A 160 -5.10 -4.93 13.85
N LEU A 161 -5.28 -6.22 13.48
CA LEU A 161 -6.31 -7.05 14.11
C LEU A 161 -6.02 -7.23 15.59
N ALA A 162 -4.77 -7.50 15.97
CA ALA A 162 -4.35 -7.66 17.36
C ALA A 162 -4.63 -6.39 18.18
N SER A 163 -4.22 -5.22 17.68
CA SER A 163 -4.49 -3.93 18.32
C SER A 163 -5.99 -3.69 18.49
N LEU A 164 -6.78 -4.01 17.48
CA LEU A 164 -8.22 -3.82 17.52
C LEU A 164 -8.93 -4.80 18.48
N LEU A 165 -8.44 -6.04 18.62
CA LEU A 165 -8.95 -7.01 19.60
C LEU A 165 -8.70 -6.56 21.03
N ILE A 166 -7.52 -6.01 21.33
CA ILE A 166 -7.22 -5.43 22.64
C ILE A 166 -8.17 -4.25 22.90
N ALA A 167 -8.22 -3.29 21.97
CA ALA A 167 -8.95 -2.05 22.15
C ALA A 167 -10.47 -2.23 22.28
N THR A 168 -11.04 -3.28 21.68
CA THR A 168 -12.51 -3.45 21.62
C THR A 168 -13.04 -4.62 22.43
N ASP A 169 -12.25 -5.67 22.61
CA ASP A 169 -12.71 -6.91 23.27
C ASP A 169 -11.88 -7.26 24.52
N GLY A 170 -10.76 -6.57 24.76
CA GLY A 170 -9.83 -6.88 25.86
C GLY A 170 -9.09 -8.22 25.69
N LEU A 171 -9.05 -8.77 24.47
CA LEU A 171 -8.50 -10.10 24.18
C LEU A 171 -6.97 -10.06 24.04
N SER A 172 -6.28 -9.78 25.14
CA SER A 172 -4.82 -9.64 25.19
C SER A 172 -4.07 -10.88 24.69
N HIS A 173 -4.42 -12.08 25.18
CA HIS A 173 -3.69 -13.30 24.81
C HIS A 173 -3.83 -13.66 23.33
N GLU A 174 -5.01 -13.46 22.73
CA GLU A 174 -5.21 -13.66 21.28
C GLU A 174 -4.36 -12.65 20.49
N ALA A 175 -4.31 -11.40 20.94
CA ALA A 175 -3.50 -10.35 20.34
C ALA A 175 -2.00 -10.64 20.42
N THR A 176 -1.47 -11.14 21.56
CA THR A 176 -0.08 -11.59 21.69
C THR A 176 0.28 -12.62 20.61
N SER A 177 -0.59 -13.61 20.36
CA SER A 177 -0.36 -14.61 19.31
C SER A 177 -0.31 -13.99 17.90
N LEU A 178 -1.19 -13.03 17.62
CA LEU A 178 -1.22 -12.32 16.35
C LEU A 178 0.01 -11.42 16.16
N TYR A 179 0.44 -10.68 17.17
CA TYR A 179 1.64 -9.85 17.10
C TYR A 179 2.91 -10.69 16.87
N ARG A 180 3.06 -11.84 17.55
CA ARG A 180 4.17 -12.76 17.27
C ARG A 180 4.20 -13.23 15.82
N ARG A 181 3.02 -13.52 15.25
CA ARG A 181 2.91 -13.87 13.83
C ARG A 181 3.26 -12.68 12.94
N ALA A 182 2.90 -11.46 13.31
CA ALA A 182 3.23 -10.25 12.56
C ALA A 182 4.75 -10.03 12.50
N VAL A 183 5.43 -10.12 13.65
CA VAL A 183 6.89 -10.04 13.77
C VAL A 183 7.59 -11.13 12.92
N LYS A 184 7.07 -12.35 12.94
CA LYS A 184 7.62 -13.45 12.11
C LYS A 184 7.40 -13.20 10.61
N ALA A 185 6.27 -12.63 10.24
CA ALA A 185 5.92 -12.36 8.85
C ALA A 185 6.71 -11.20 8.26
N ASP A 186 6.94 -10.15 9.04
CA ASP A 186 7.77 -9.02 8.67
C ASP A 186 8.73 -8.65 9.83
N PRO A 187 9.95 -9.21 9.83
CA PRO A 187 10.96 -8.89 10.82
C PRO A 187 11.40 -7.42 10.83
N GLY A 188 11.06 -6.62 9.81
CA GLY A 188 11.33 -5.19 9.75
C GLY A 188 10.19 -4.30 10.26
N MET A 189 9.06 -4.87 10.68
CA MET A 189 7.91 -4.11 11.16
C MET A 189 8.09 -3.70 12.64
N PHE A 190 8.85 -2.63 12.89
CA PHE A 190 9.09 -2.06 14.22
C PHE A 190 7.82 -1.85 15.06
N GLU A 191 6.73 -1.44 14.42
CA GLU A 191 5.42 -1.28 15.08
C GLU A 191 4.93 -2.58 15.73
N ALA A 192 5.11 -3.74 15.08
CA ALA A 192 4.68 -5.03 15.61
C ALA A 192 5.53 -5.47 16.82
N TYR A 193 6.83 -5.13 16.84
CA TYR A 193 7.69 -5.36 18.00
C TYR A 193 7.27 -4.53 19.20
N ASN A 194 7.05 -3.22 18.99
CA ASN A 194 6.59 -2.31 20.04
C ASN A 194 5.22 -2.73 20.60
N ASN A 195 4.28 -3.07 19.72
CA ASN A 195 2.96 -3.53 20.14
C ASN A 195 3.01 -4.88 20.88
N LEU A 196 3.86 -5.81 20.45
CA LEU A 196 4.07 -7.09 21.16
C LEU A 196 4.67 -6.87 22.54
N GLY A 197 5.74 -6.09 22.64
CA GLY A 197 6.41 -5.80 23.91
C GLY A 197 5.48 -5.09 24.89
N GLY A 198 4.75 -4.08 24.42
CA GLY A 198 3.74 -3.39 25.23
C GLY A 198 2.65 -4.33 25.73
N ASN A 199 2.14 -5.23 24.87
CA ASN A 199 1.12 -6.19 25.29
C ASN A 199 1.66 -7.22 26.28
N LEU A 200 2.89 -7.69 26.11
CA LEU A 200 3.56 -8.61 27.05
C LEU A 200 3.77 -7.98 28.44
N LEU A 201 4.07 -6.68 28.51
CA LEU A 201 4.14 -5.96 29.79
C LEU A 201 2.78 -5.94 30.50
N LEU A 202 1.68 -5.71 29.76
CA LEU A 202 0.33 -5.75 30.31
C LEU A 202 -0.06 -7.15 30.82
N GLU A 203 0.47 -8.21 30.19
CA GLU A 203 0.29 -9.60 30.62
C GLU A 203 1.24 -10.01 31.78
N GLY A 204 2.14 -9.13 32.21
CA GLY A 204 3.11 -9.40 33.28
C GLY A 204 4.36 -10.17 32.83
N HIS A 205 4.57 -10.34 31.53
CA HIS A 205 5.71 -11.03 30.93
C HIS A 205 6.88 -10.08 30.65
N ALA A 206 7.35 -9.36 31.68
CA ALA A 206 8.35 -8.29 31.53
C ALA A 206 9.69 -8.77 30.95
N ASP A 207 10.21 -9.91 31.40
CA ASP A 207 11.49 -10.47 30.92
C ASP A 207 11.44 -10.87 29.44
N GLU A 208 10.25 -11.18 28.92
CA GLU A 208 10.06 -11.46 27.51
C GLU A 208 9.85 -10.18 26.70
N ALA A 209 9.14 -9.20 27.26
CA ALA A 209 8.86 -7.94 26.60
C ALA A 209 10.13 -7.17 26.23
N THR A 210 11.14 -7.15 27.10
CA THR A 210 12.43 -6.44 26.85
C THR A 210 13.07 -6.89 25.54
N LYS A 211 13.02 -8.20 25.25
CA LYS A 211 13.55 -8.76 24.00
C LYS A 211 12.90 -8.18 22.77
N PHE A 212 11.62 -7.80 22.82
CA PHE A 212 10.92 -7.24 21.67
C PHE A 212 11.01 -5.71 21.61
N LEU A 213 11.10 -5.03 22.76
CA LEU A 213 11.25 -3.58 22.83
C LEU A 213 12.64 -3.10 22.43
N GLU A 214 13.68 -3.91 22.58
CA GLU A 214 15.05 -3.59 22.16
C GLU A 214 15.24 -3.61 20.62
N PHE A 215 14.35 -4.30 19.89
CA PHE A 215 14.39 -4.37 18.41
C PHE A 215 13.36 -3.45 17.73
N GLY A 216 12.53 -2.74 18.49
CA GLY A 216 11.51 -1.78 18.00
C GLY A 216 12.05 -0.37 17.83
#